data_AF-A0A4Q4D3B1-F1
#
_entry.id   AF-A0A4Q4D3B1-F1
#
_cell.length_a   1.000
_cell.length_b   1.000
_cell.length_c   1.000
_cell.angle_alpha   90.00
_cell.angle_beta   90.00
_cell.angle_gamma   90.00
#
_symmetry.space_group_name_H-M   'P 1'
#
loop_
_entity.id
_entity.type
_entity.pdbx_description
1 polymer ?
#
loop_
_entity_poly.entity_id
_entity_poly.type
_entity_poly.pdbx_seq_one_letter_code
_entity_poly.pdbx_strand_id
1 'polypeptide(L)'
;ARRQVLKDFVAYPALALALVPVVGWWAPLAVIGANFVANLMRNIWTFLIIFCGHFPAEVQTFAEEDAQNETRGQWYLRQLLGSANISGSTPFHILSGNLSHQIEHHLFPDIPARRYPEVAHEIRAICERHGLQYNSGRLSKQLGSVARQLATYSKKPSDPLLQGKSPEAKAARRAKREAAKAALEKAGV
;
A
#
# COMPACT_ATOMS: atom_id res chain seq x y z
N ALA A 1 -3.56 3.29 17.77
CA ALA A 1 -2.35 4.10 18.05
C ALA A 1 -2.04 4.21 19.54
N ARG A 2 -2.85 4.91 20.37
CA ARG A 2 -2.54 5.22 21.78
C ARG A 2 -2.16 4.00 22.65
N ARG A 3 -2.88 2.87 22.52
CA ARG A 3 -2.59 1.64 23.27
C ARG A 3 -1.21 1.04 22.92
N GLN A 4 -0.81 1.07 21.65
CA GLN A 4 0.48 0.54 21.22
C GLN A 4 1.63 1.43 21.69
N VAL A 5 1.48 2.75 21.56
CA VAL A 5 2.44 3.73 22.09
C VAL A 5 2.64 3.55 23.60
N LEU A 6 1.56 3.35 24.34
CA LEU A 6 1.64 3.10 25.78
C LEU A 6 2.41 1.80 26.09
N LYS A 7 2.20 0.72 25.32
CA LYS A 7 2.95 -0.52 25.49
C LYS A 7 4.44 -0.32 25.21
N ASP A 8 4.76 0.22 24.03
CA ASP A 8 6.11 0.34 23.50
C ASP A 8 6.99 1.28 24.34
N PHE A 9 6.43 2.37 24.86
CA PHE A 9 7.20 3.44 25.49
C PHE A 9 6.95 3.61 26.99
N VAL A 10 6.01 2.86 27.58
CA VAL A 10 5.76 2.90 29.02
C VAL A 10 5.75 1.49 29.62
N ALA A 11 4.88 0.59 29.14
CA ALA A 11 4.70 -0.72 29.78
C ALA A 11 5.95 -1.62 29.64
N TYR A 12 6.53 -1.75 28.44
CA TYR A 12 7.72 -2.58 28.24
C TYR A 12 8.98 -1.99 28.89
N PRO A 13 9.25 -0.67 28.80
CA PRO A 13 10.35 -0.06 29.57
C PRO A 13 10.17 -0.21 31.08
N ALA A 14 8.95 -0.10 31.61
CA ALA A 14 8.68 -0.32 33.03
C ALA A 14 8.93 -1.79 33.42
N LEU A 15 8.53 -2.75 32.59
CA LEU A 15 8.86 -4.16 32.82
C LEU A 15 10.37 -4.41 32.81
N ALA A 16 11.12 -3.69 31.97
CA ALA A 16 12.58 -3.79 31.89
C ALA A 16 13.31 -3.30 33.14
N LEU A 17 12.63 -2.60 34.07
CA LEU A 17 13.21 -2.26 35.38
C LEU A 17 13.61 -3.51 36.17
N ALA A 18 12.89 -4.63 35.99
CA ALA A 18 13.24 -5.91 36.62
C ALA A 18 14.61 -6.45 36.16
N LEU A 19 15.12 -5.98 35.02
CA LEU A 19 16.42 -6.38 34.46
C LEU A 19 17.58 -5.49 34.94
N VAL A 20 17.30 -4.39 35.65
CA VAL A 20 18.33 -3.45 36.12
C VAL A 20 19.44 -4.11 36.95
N PRO A 21 19.15 -5.08 37.86
CA PRO A 21 20.21 -5.76 38.61
C PRO A 21 21.18 -6.58 37.75
N VAL A 22 20.76 -6.97 36.53
CA VAL A 22 21.55 -7.84 35.63
C VAL A 22 22.21 -7.05 34.52
N VAL A 23 21.50 -6.08 33.95
CA VAL A 23 21.88 -5.36 32.73
C VAL A 23 22.32 -3.92 33.04
N GLY A 24 21.90 -3.36 34.18
CA GLY A 24 22.17 -1.99 34.61
C GLY A 24 21.01 -1.01 34.37
N TRP A 25 21.14 0.20 34.88
CA TRP A 25 20.08 1.22 34.88
C TRP A 25 19.66 1.70 33.48
N TRP A 26 20.45 1.40 32.45
CA TRP A 26 20.15 1.74 31.06
C TRP A 26 19.14 0.79 30.39
N ALA A 27 18.75 -0.31 31.04
CA ALA A 27 17.83 -1.31 30.44
C ALA A 27 16.50 -0.72 29.94
N PRO A 28 15.77 0.14 30.68
CA PRO A 28 14.56 0.78 30.17
C PRO A 28 14.82 1.69 28.95
N LEU A 29 15.94 2.43 28.94
CA LEU A 29 16.34 3.27 27.83
C LEU A 29 16.67 2.44 26.59
N ALA A 30 17.31 1.29 26.77
CA ALA A 30 17.57 0.32 25.71
C ALA A 30 16.28 -0.17 25.08
N VAL A 31 15.27 -0.51 25.89
CA VAL A 31 13.96 -0.97 25.41
C VAL A 31 13.22 0.13 24.66
N ILE A 32 13.25 1.38 25.15
CA ILE A 32 12.70 2.53 24.43
C ILE A 32 13.37 2.68 23.06
N GLY A 33 14.71 2.68 23.02
CA GLY A 33 15.49 2.80 21.80
C GLY A 33 15.21 1.65 20.82
N ALA A 34 15.20 0.41 21.30
CA ALA A 34 14.90 -0.77 20.51
C ALA A 34 13.49 -0.72 19.92
N ASN A 35 12.47 -0.34 20.71
CA ASN A 35 11.11 -0.18 20.20
C ASN A 35 11.00 0.94 19.18
N PHE A 36 11.71 2.05 19.36
CA PHE A 36 11.75 3.13 18.37
C PHE A 36 12.34 2.65 17.04
N VAL A 37 13.52 2.03 17.08
CA VAL A 37 14.21 1.50 15.89
C VAL A 37 13.36 0.42 15.22
N ALA A 38 12.80 -0.52 15.98
CA ALA A 38 11.93 -1.57 15.44
C ALA A 38 10.67 -0.99 14.76
N ASN A 39 10.04 0.01 15.37
CA ASN A 39 8.90 0.70 14.77
C ASN A 39 9.29 1.40 13.46
N LEU A 40 10.43 2.10 13.42
CA LEU A 40 10.94 2.75 12.23
C LEU A 40 11.24 1.74 11.11
N MET A 41 12.00 0.69 11.41
CA MET A 41 12.35 -0.38 10.47
C MET A 41 11.10 -1.05 9.92
N ARG A 42 10.14 -1.41 10.78
CA ARG A 42 8.87 -2.02 10.35
C ARG A 42 8.09 -1.09 9.43
N ASN A 43 7.97 0.20 9.77
CA ASN A 43 7.24 1.16 8.95
C ASN A 43 7.89 1.35 7.58
N ILE A 44 9.22 1.44 7.53
CA ILE A 44 9.98 1.51 6.26
C ILE A 44 9.78 0.22 5.47
N TRP A 45 9.96 -0.94 6.08
CA TRP A 45 9.81 -2.23 5.41
C TRP A 45 8.40 -2.43 4.85
N THR A 46 7.37 -2.21 5.67
CA THR A 46 5.97 -2.28 5.23
C THR A 46 5.70 -1.28 4.11
N PHE A 47 6.17 -0.03 4.22
CA PHE A 47 6.06 0.95 3.14
C PHE A 47 6.67 0.40 1.84
N LEU A 48 7.90 -0.09 1.90
CA LEU A 48 8.60 -0.63 0.73
C LEU A 48 7.83 -1.79 0.09
N ILE A 49 7.42 -2.78 0.87
CA ILE A 49 6.73 -3.97 0.34
C ILE A 49 5.35 -3.64 -0.21
N ILE A 50 4.58 -2.76 0.45
CA ILE A 50 3.23 -2.41 0.00
C ILE A 50 3.27 -1.45 -1.19
N PHE A 51 3.96 -0.31 -1.09
CA PHE A 51 3.93 0.70 -2.14
C PHE A 51 4.59 0.22 -3.43
N CYS A 52 5.70 -0.52 -3.34
CA CYS A 52 6.38 -1.06 -4.52
C CYS A 52 5.56 -2.14 -5.25
N GLY A 53 4.47 -2.62 -4.66
CA GLY A 53 3.55 -3.53 -5.32
C GLY A 53 2.24 -2.92 -5.81
N HIS A 54 2.03 -1.61 -5.64
CA HIS A 54 0.77 -0.93 -6.00
C HIS A 54 0.96 0.37 -6.78
N PHE A 55 2.08 1.08 -6.56
CA PHE A 55 2.39 2.37 -7.16
C PHE A 55 3.56 2.38 -8.18
N PRO A 56 4.14 1.26 -8.65
CA PRO A 56 5.05 1.34 -9.80
C PRO A 56 4.37 1.90 -11.04
N ALA A 57 5.12 2.62 -11.89
CA ALA A 57 4.65 3.20 -13.16
C ALA A 57 3.99 2.20 -14.10
N GLU A 58 4.36 0.93 -14.01
CA GLU A 58 3.82 -0.15 -14.83
C GLU A 58 2.44 -0.64 -14.36
N VAL A 59 2.02 -0.27 -13.15
CA VAL A 59 0.70 -0.58 -12.60
C VAL A 59 -0.33 0.41 -13.11
N GLN A 60 -1.49 -0.09 -13.53
CA GLN A 60 -2.59 0.75 -13.99
C GLN A 60 -3.38 1.32 -12.81
N THR A 61 -3.74 2.60 -12.92
CA THR A 61 -4.69 3.25 -12.01
C THR A 61 -6.07 3.27 -12.63
N PHE A 62 -7.08 2.92 -11.85
CA PHE A 62 -8.47 2.88 -12.28
C PHE A 62 -9.26 3.95 -11.53
N ALA A 63 -10.17 4.61 -12.23
CA ALA A 63 -11.15 5.51 -11.64
C ALA A 63 -12.25 4.70 -10.93
N GLU A 64 -13.00 5.35 -10.04
CA GLU A 64 -14.11 4.70 -9.32
C GLU A 64 -15.21 4.21 -10.28
N GLU A 65 -15.44 4.96 -11.36
CA GLU A 65 -16.37 4.60 -12.44
C GLU A 65 -15.97 3.32 -13.19
N ASP A 66 -14.68 2.99 -13.28
CA ASP A 66 -14.20 1.75 -13.92
C ASP A 66 -14.61 0.49 -13.14
N ALA A 67 -14.91 0.63 -11.85
CA ALA A 67 -15.36 -0.47 -10.99
C ALA A 67 -16.90 -0.58 -10.92
N GLN A 68 -17.65 0.35 -11.51
CA GLN A 68 -19.12 0.31 -11.47
C GLN A 68 -19.65 -0.82 -12.35
N ASN A 69 -20.52 -1.66 -11.77
CA ASN A 69 -21.11 -2.83 -12.44
C ASN A 69 -20.06 -3.80 -13.03
N GLU A 70 -18.86 -3.85 -12.44
CA GLU A 70 -17.81 -4.75 -12.91
C GLU A 70 -18.24 -6.23 -12.75
N THR A 71 -17.99 -7.01 -13.80
CA THR A 71 -18.10 -8.47 -13.71
C THR A 71 -16.96 -9.03 -12.88
N ARG A 72 -17.10 -10.28 -12.41
CA ARG A 72 -16.02 -10.96 -11.68
C ARG A 72 -14.74 -11.08 -12.50
N GLY A 73 -14.85 -11.30 -13.81
CA GLY A 73 -13.68 -11.34 -14.70
C GLY A 73 -12.97 -9.98 -14.80
N GLN A 74 -13.73 -8.89 -14.92
CA GLN A 74 -13.18 -7.54 -14.90
C GLN A 74 -12.52 -7.20 -13.56
N TRP A 75 -13.10 -7.65 -12.44
CA TRP A 75 -12.48 -7.52 -11.12
C TRP A 75 -11.09 -8.19 -11.09
N TYR A 76 -10.96 -9.43 -11.57
CA TYR A 76 -9.67 -10.13 -11.64
C TYR A 76 -8.67 -9.39 -12.53
N LEU A 77 -9.11 -8.90 -13.69
CA LEU A 77 -8.26 -8.15 -14.59
C LEU A 77 -7.76 -6.85 -13.92
N ARG A 78 -8.64 -6.13 -13.22
CA ARG A 78 -8.28 -4.92 -12.47
C ARG A 78 -7.32 -5.21 -11.33
N GLN A 79 -7.49 -6.32 -10.59
CA GLN A 79 -6.56 -6.76 -9.56
C GLN A 79 -5.17 -7.07 -10.13
N LEU A 80 -5.11 -7.79 -11.25
CA LEU A 80 -3.87 -8.13 -11.95
C LEU A 80 -3.14 -6.88 -12.45
N LEU A 81 -3.84 -6.00 -13.17
CA LEU A 81 -3.25 -4.81 -13.79
C LEU A 81 -2.94 -3.70 -12.77
N GLY A 82 -3.68 -3.68 -11.67
CA GLY A 82 -3.58 -2.74 -10.55
C GLY A 82 -2.56 -3.13 -9.48
N SER A 83 -1.77 -4.20 -9.69
CA SER A 83 -0.74 -4.63 -8.75
C SER A 83 0.55 -5.07 -9.46
N ALA A 84 1.63 -5.17 -8.69
CA ALA A 84 2.94 -5.59 -9.16
C ALA A 84 3.68 -6.42 -8.12
N ASN A 85 4.49 -7.34 -8.61
CA ASN A 85 5.33 -8.19 -7.81
C ASN A 85 6.75 -7.65 -7.65
N ILE A 86 7.40 -8.11 -6.58
CA ILE A 86 8.80 -7.84 -6.29
C ILE A 86 9.58 -9.14 -6.43
N SER A 87 10.43 -9.22 -7.45
CA SER A 87 11.33 -10.37 -7.65
C SER A 87 12.42 -10.39 -6.57
N GLY A 88 12.77 -11.57 -6.06
CA GLY A 88 13.78 -11.74 -5.03
C GLY A 88 14.17 -13.20 -4.84
N SER A 89 14.94 -13.46 -3.79
CA SER A 89 15.29 -14.80 -3.34
C SER A 89 14.25 -15.34 -2.34
N THR A 90 14.27 -16.63 -2.07
CA THR A 90 13.37 -17.25 -1.07
C THR A 90 13.39 -16.57 0.30
N PRO A 91 14.55 -16.20 0.89
CA PRO A 91 14.57 -15.44 2.13
C PRO A 91 13.86 -14.08 2.03
N PHE A 92 13.99 -13.38 0.90
CA PHE A 92 13.27 -12.12 0.67
C PHE A 92 11.75 -12.34 0.65
N HIS A 93 11.29 -13.37 -0.07
CA HIS A 93 9.88 -13.74 -0.12
C HIS A 93 9.35 -14.06 1.29
N ILE A 94 10.08 -14.85 2.09
CA ILE A 94 9.72 -15.15 3.48
C ILE A 94 9.68 -13.89 4.36
N LEU A 95 10.71 -13.03 4.30
CA LEU A 95 10.77 -11.79 5.08
C LEU A 95 9.68 -10.77 4.71
N SER A 96 9.16 -10.85 3.49
CA SER A 96 7.99 -10.06 3.07
C SER A 96 6.66 -10.70 3.48
N GLY A 97 6.65 -11.88 4.10
CA GLY A 97 5.43 -12.65 4.35
C GLY A 97 4.77 -13.15 3.06
N ASN A 98 5.57 -13.35 2.01
CA ASN A 98 5.18 -13.54 0.61
C ASN A 98 4.39 -12.38 -0.03
N LEU A 99 4.32 -11.20 0.61
CA LEU A 99 3.73 -10.00 0.00
C LEU A 99 4.59 -9.37 -1.11
N SER A 100 5.72 -9.98 -1.44
CA SER A 100 6.40 -9.79 -2.73
C SER A 100 5.56 -10.30 -3.92
N HIS A 101 4.53 -11.11 -3.67
CA HIS A 101 3.56 -11.66 -4.62
C HIS A 101 2.20 -10.95 -4.49
N GLN A 102 2.17 -9.62 -4.68
CA GLN A 102 0.93 -8.84 -4.58
C GLN A 102 -0.10 -9.24 -5.64
N ILE A 103 0.32 -9.56 -6.86
CA ILE A 103 -0.61 -10.00 -7.92
C ILE A 103 -1.41 -11.21 -7.42
N GLU A 104 -0.73 -12.22 -6.89
CA GLU A 104 -1.34 -13.43 -6.37
C GLU A 104 -2.21 -13.13 -5.14
N HIS A 105 -1.73 -12.27 -4.23
CA HIS A 105 -2.48 -11.85 -3.06
C HIS A 105 -3.79 -11.14 -3.44
N HIS A 106 -3.79 -10.31 -4.47
CA HIS A 106 -4.97 -9.58 -4.92
C HIS A 106 -5.96 -10.48 -5.67
N LEU A 107 -5.47 -11.44 -6.46
CA LEU A 107 -6.32 -12.39 -7.16
C LEU A 107 -6.91 -13.43 -6.18
N PHE A 108 -6.13 -13.89 -5.21
CA PHE A 108 -6.49 -14.98 -4.30
C PHE A 108 -6.10 -14.65 -2.84
N PRO A 109 -6.73 -13.66 -2.20
CA PRO A 109 -6.34 -13.23 -0.84
C PRO A 109 -6.56 -14.30 0.23
N ASP A 110 -7.44 -15.26 -0.04
CA ASP A 110 -7.88 -16.28 0.93
C ASP A 110 -6.99 -17.52 0.95
N ILE A 111 -6.07 -17.70 -0.01
CA ILE A 111 -5.17 -18.86 -0.01
C ILE A 111 -3.94 -18.59 0.89
N PRO A 112 -3.33 -19.64 1.47
CA PRO A 112 -2.14 -19.46 2.29
C PRO A 112 -1.00 -18.81 1.49
N ALA A 113 -0.42 -17.74 2.02
CA ALA A 113 0.59 -16.93 1.33
C ALA A 113 1.84 -17.71 0.87
N ARG A 114 2.16 -18.83 1.55
CA ARG A 114 3.21 -19.76 1.13
C ARG A 114 2.98 -20.40 -0.24
N ARG A 115 1.74 -20.38 -0.75
CA ARG A 115 1.37 -20.94 -2.06
C ARG A 115 1.46 -19.91 -3.18
N TYR A 116 1.61 -18.63 -2.88
CA TYR A 116 1.73 -17.59 -3.91
C TYR A 116 2.86 -17.88 -4.91
N PRO A 117 4.06 -18.35 -4.52
CA PRO A 117 5.08 -18.70 -5.50
C PRO A 117 4.64 -19.77 -6.51
N GLU A 118 3.91 -20.79 -6.05
CA GLU A 118 3.35 -21.85 -6.92
C GLU A 118 2.34 -21.24 -7.91
N VAL A 119 1.38 -20.47 -7.39
CA VAL A 119 0.29 -19.85 -8.16
C VAL A 119 0.82 -18.79 -9.13
N ALA A 120 1.90 -18.10 -8.79
CA ALA A 120 2.53 -17.08 -9.62
C ALA A 120 2.99 -17.62 -10.98
N HIS A 121 3.46 -18.87 -11.03
CA HIS A 121 3.85 -19.51 -12.28
C HIS A 121 2.65 -19.71 -13.21
N GLU A 122 1.52 -20.15 -12.67
CA GLU A 122 0.29 -20.38 -13.44
C GLU A 122 -0.32 -19.06 -13.93
N ILE A 123 -0.41 -18.04 -13.06
CA ILE A 123 -0.90 -16.71 -13.45
C ILE A 123 -0.03 -16.10 -14.54
N ARG A 124 1.30 -16.19 -14.41
CA ARG A 124 2.20 -15.66 -15.45
C ARG A 124 1.97 -16.33 -16.79
N ALA A 125 1.79 -17.64 -16.82
CA ALA A 125 1.48 -18.39 -18.05
C ALA A 125 0.11 -18.01 -18.62
N ILE A 126 -0.89 -17.74 -17.77
CA ILE A 126 -2.21 -17.21 -18.21
C ILE A 126 -2.02 -15.83 -18.84
N CYS A 127 -1.29 -14.92 -18.18
CA CYS A 127 -1.05 -13.58 -18.70
C CYS A 127 -0.39 -13.62 -20.08
N GLU A 128 0.62 -14.46 -20.26
CA GLU A 128 1.30 -14.65 -21.55
C GLU A 128 0.34 -15.12 -22.64
N ARG A 129 -0.47 -16.15 -22.37
CA ARG A 129 -1.46 -16.66 -23.34
C ARG A 129 -2.49 -15.63 -23.78
N HIS A 130 -2.84 -14.69 -22.90
CA HIS A 130 -3.85 -13.66 -23.17
C HIS A 130 -3.25 -12.29 -23.52
N GLY A 131 -1.93 -12.19 -23.67
CA GLY A 131 -1.25 -10.92 -23.97
C GLY A 131 -1.38 -9.87 -22.86
N LEU A 132 -1.60 -10.30 -21.61
CA LEU A 132 -1.72 -9.43 -20.45
C LEU A 132 -0.35 -9.18 -19.80
N GLN A 133 -0.18 -7.99 -19.25
CA GLN A 133 1.05 -7.62 -18.55
C GLN A 133 1.10 -8.28 -17.17
N TYR A 134 2.19 -8.98 -16.88
CA TYR A 134 2.51 -9.49 -15.54
C TYR A 134 3.64 -8.65 -14.94
N ASN A 135 3.28 -7.65 -14.14
CA ASN A 135 4.22 -6.66 -13.62
C ASN A 135 5.09 -7.25 -12.51
N SER A 136 6.38 -7.45 -12.76
CA SER A 136 7.33 -7.92 -11.75
C SER A 136 8.72 -7.32 -11.94
N GLY A 137 9.39 -6.97 -10.83
CA GLY A 137 10.72 -6.36 -10.89
C GLY A 137 11.46 -6.38 -9.56
N ARG A 138 12.77 -6.09 -9.57
CA ARG A 138 13.57 -5.98 -8.34
C ARG A 138 13.07 -4.84 -7.48
N LEU A 139 13.20 -4.96 -6.15
CA LEU A 139 12.74 -3.92 -5.20
C LEU A 139 13.27 -2.53 -5.55
N SER A 140 14.55 -2.41 -5.93
CA SER A 140 15.16 -1.13 -6.31
C SER A 140 14.51 -0.50 -7.55
N LYS A 141 14.16 -1.31 -8.55
CA LYS A 141 13.45 -0.85 -9.75
C LYS A 141 12.06 -0.33 -9.36
N GLN A 142 11.31 -1.11 -8.58
CA GLN A 142 9.97 -0.73 -8.14
C GLN A 142 10.00 0.53 -7.28
N LEU A 143 10.93 0.62 -6.34
CA LEU A 143 11.11 1.80 -5.50
C LEU A 143 11.44 3.05 -6.31
N GLY A 144 12.34 2.95 -7.28
CA GLY A 144 12.64 4.06 -8.20
C GLY A 144 11.42 4.48 -9.04
N SER A 145 10.61 3.50 -9.45
CA SER A 145 9.36 3.72 -10.18
C SER A 145 8.33 4.49 -9.32
N VAL A 146 8.11 4.04 -8.08
CA VAL A 146 7.25 4.72 -7.09
C VAL A 146 7.76 6.13 -6.79
N ALA A 147 9.04 6.30 -6.52
CA ALA A 147 9.63 7.61 -6.23
C ALA A 147 9.43 8.59 -7.40
N ARG A 148 9.58 8.10 -8.64
CA ARG A 148 9.31 8.89 -9.85
C ARG A 148 7.84 9.28 -9.95
N GLN A 149 6.91 8.35 -9.73
CA GLN A 149 5.47 8.65 -9.70
C GLN A 149 5.16 9.73 -8.66
N LEU A 150 5.63 9.56 -7.42
CA LEU A 150 5.43 10.52 -6.35
C LEU A 150 6.00 11.90 -6.73
N ALA A 151 7.19 11.96 -7.33
CA ALA A 151 7.78 13.22 -7.79
C ALA A 151 6.94 13.88 -8.90
N THR A 152 6.37 13.11 -9.82
CA THR A 152 5.47 13.61 -10.87
C THR A 152 4.18 14.17 -10.27
N TYR A 153 3.52 13.41 -9.39
CA TYR A 153 2.25 13.83 -8.76
C TYR A 153 2.41 14.88 -7.66
N SER A 154 3.62 15.08 -7.13
CA SER A 154 3.90 16.17 -6.17
C SER A 154 3.96 17.54 -6.84
N LYS A 155 4.09 17.60 -8.18
CA LYS A 155 4.05 18.87 -8.92
C LYS A 155 2.61 19.37 -8.98
N LYS A 156 2.40 20.64 -8.61
CA LYS A 156 1.08 21.25 -8.74
C LYS A 156 0.69 21.33 -10.22
N PRO A 157 -0.52 20.88 -10.60
CA PRO A 157 -1.02 21.05 -11.96
C PRO A 157 -1.16 22.55 -12.26
N SER A 158 -0.89 22.95 -13.51
CA SER A 158 -1.05 24.33 -13.96
C SER A 158 -2.50 24.78 -13.95
N ASP A 159 -3.43 23.86 -14.24
CA ASP A 159 -4.87 24.10 -14.17
C ASP A 159 -5.32 24.39 -12.73
N PRO A 160 -5.84 25.59 -12.43
CA PRO A 160 -6.37 25.93 -11.13
C PRO A 160 -7.47 24.97 -10.64
N LEU A 161 -8.30 24.39 -11.52
CA LEU A 161 -9.36 23.47 -11.12
C LEU A 161 -8.82 22.16 -10.54
N LEU A 162 -7.62 21.76 -10.95
CA LEU A 162 -6.93 20.57 -10.44
C LEU A 162 -6.14 20.85 -9.15
N GLN A 163 -6.00 22.11 -8.74
CA GLN A 163 -5.36 22.49 -7.49
C GLN A 163 -6.38 22.50 -6.34
N GLY A 164 -6.33 21.51 -5.45
CA GLY A 164 -7.36 21.32 -4.42
C GLY A 164 -7.61 22.48 -3.43
N LYS A 165 -6.73 23.50 -3.39
CA LYS A 165 -6.87 24.71 -2.56
C LYS A 165 -7.24 25.97 -3.34
N SER A 166 -7.26 25.95 -4.67
CA SER A 166 -7.57 27.14 -5.49
C SER A 166 -9.01 27.62 -5.28
N PRO A 167 -9.29 28.92 -5.45
CA PRO A 167 -10.66 29.44 -5.45
C PRO A 167 -11.57 28.71 -6.44
N GLU A 168 -11.08 28.41 -7.64
CA GLU A 168 -11.81 27.79 -8.74
C GLU A 168 -12.20 26.34 -8.38
N ALA A 169 -11.25 25.54 -7.86
CA ALA A 169 -11.53 24.17 -7.44
C ALA A 169 -12.52 24.13 -6.27
N LYS A 170 -12.43 25.09 -5.33
CA LYS A 170 -13.40 25.22 -4.23
C LYS A 170 -14.78 25.59 -4.73
N ALA A 171 -14.88 26.56 -5.65
CA ALA A 171 -16.14 26.98 -6.26
C ALA A 171 -16.81 25.81 -7.03
N ALA A 172 -16.03 25.08 -7.84
CA ALA A 172 -16.51 23.90 -8.57
C ALA A 172 -17.03 22.80 -7.62
N ARG A 173 -16.30 22.50 -6.54
CA ARG A 173 -16.74 21.52 -5.51
C ARG A 173 -18.01 21.97 -4.79
N ARG A 174 -18.14 23.27 -4.50
CA ARG A 174 -19.35 23.85 -3.89
C ARG A 174 -20.54 23.70 -4.83
N ALA A 175 -20.39 24.08 -6.10
CA ALA A 175 -21.43 23.93 -7.12
C ALA A 175 -21.87 22.46 -7.29
N LYS A 176 -20.93 21.51 -7.33
CA LYS A 176 -21.25 20.07 -7.40
C LYS A 176 -22.05 19.59 -6.18
N ARG A 177 -21.71 20.06 -4.97
CA ARG A 177 -22.45 19.74 -3.74
C ARG A 177 -23.86 20.34 -3.74
N GLU A 178 -24.01 21.58 -4.18
CA GLU A 178 -25.32 22.24 -4.30
C GLU A 178 -26.21 21.53 -5.32
N ALA A 179 -25.66 21.14 -6.47
CA ALA A 179 -26.37 20.37 -7.47
C ALA A 179 -26.80 18.98 -6.96
N ALA A 180 -25.91 18.28 -6.25
CA ALA A 180 -26.25 16.98 -5.64
C ALA A 180 -27.35 17.12 -4.59
N LYS A 181 -27.30 18.16 -3.76
CA LYS A 181 -28.35 18.45 -2.76
C LYS A 181 -29.69 18.74 -3.42
N ALA A 182 -29.71 19.58 -4.46
CA ALA A 182 -30.92 19.89 -5.22
C ALA A 182 -31.50 18.64 -5.93
N ALA A 183 -30.64 17.73 -6.39
CA ALA A 183 -31.08 16.47 -6.99
C ALA A 183 -31.74 15.54 -5.97
N LEU A 184 -31.21 15.47 -4.74
CA LEU A 184 -31.81 14.71 -3.63
C LEU A 184 -33.16 15.31 -3.22
N GLU A 185 -33.22 16.63 -3.02
CA GLU A 185 -34.47 17.35 -2.71
C GLU A 185 -35.54 17.11 -3.78
N LYS A 186 -35.17 17.11 -5.06
CA LYS A 186 -36.08 16.81 -6.18
C LYS A 186 -36.51 15.33 -6.22
N ALA A 187 -35.67 14.42 -5.74
CA ALA A 187 -35.97 13.00 -5.64
C ALA A 187 -36.86 12.65 -4.42
N GLY A 188 -37.15 13.62 -3.54
CA GLY A 188 -37.97 13.41 -2.35
C GLY A 188 -37.26 12.59 -1.27
N VAL A 189 -35.93 12.58 -1.26
CA VAL A 189 -35.06 11.88 -0.29
C VAL A 189 -34.29 12.90 0.54
#